data_AF-A0A2N3CML3-F1
#
_entry.id   AF-A0A2N3CML3-F1
#
_cell.length_a   1.000
_cell.length_b   1.000
_cell.length_c   1.000
_cell.angle_alpha   90.00
_cell.angle_beta   90.00
_cell.angle_gamma   90.00
#
_symmetry.space_group_name_H-M   'P 1'
#
loop_
_entity.id
_entity.type
_entity.pdbx_description
1 polymer ?
#
loop_
_entity_poly.entity_id
_entity_poly.type
_entity_poly.pdbx_seq_one_letter_code
_entity_poly.pdbx_strand_id
1 'polypeptide(L)'
;MGEWTTAQVQDRLELAAGVMRQMPGVMPQGFFNAWPEYFHSFADKVGQEPQMRRPRPSPRQITQAEEAMLWLRWLEPEDGRLVWARADGMAWKPICWQFGLSRTAATKRWQYGLAVITWRLNGRVPSPRRSQQFVIENANRLSRKIVL
;
A
#
# COMPACT_ATOMS: atom_id res chain seq x y z
N MET A 1 -1.59 7.83 -21.32
CA MET A 1 -1.98 7.38 -19.96
C MET A 1 -2.67 8.56 -19.29
N GLY A 2 -3.85 8.36 -18.69
CA GLY A 2 -4.60 9.46 -18.04
C GLY A 2 -3.83 10.06 -16.86
N GLU A 3 -4.20 11.27 -16.45
CA GLU A 3 -3.62 11.92 -15.26
C GLU A 3 -3.99 11.12 -14.00
N TRP A 4 -3.01 10.89 -13.13
CA TRP A 4 -3.21 10.22 -11.85
C TRP A 4 -3.92 11.15 -10.87
N THR A 5 -4.89 10.61 -10.13
CA THR A 5 -5.54 11.29 -9.02
C THR A 5 -5.13 10.69 -7.68
N THR A 6 -5.28 11.43 -6.59
CA THR A 6 -5.01 10.95 -5.23
C THR A 6 -5.84 9.72 -4.87
N ALA A 7 -7.06 9.61 -5.39
CA ALA A 7 -7.93 8.45 -5.20
C ALA A 7 -7.35 7.21 -5.89
N GLN A 8 -6.90 7.34 -7.15
CA GLN A 8 -6.27 6.23 -7.88
C GLN A 8 -4.96 5.78 -7.24
N VAL A 9 -4.19 6.73 -6.68
CA VAL A 9 -2.98 6.41 -5.91
C VAL A 9 -3.33 5.65 -4.64
N GLN A 10 -4.36 6.09 -3.90
CA GLN A 10 -4.84 5.39 -2.72
C GLN A 10 -5.30 3.98 -3.07
N ASP A 11 -6.17 3.82 -4.07
CA ASP A 11 -6.69 2.52 -4.51
C ASP A 11 -5.55 1.56 -4.89
N ARG A 12 -4.51 2.09 -5.56
CA ARG A 12 -3.36 1.29 -5.95
C ARG A 12 -2.51 0.86 -4.75
N LEU A 13 -2.32 1.73 -3.77
CA LEU A 13 -1.61 1.38 -2.53
C LEU A 13 -2.42 0.36 -1.70
N GLU A 14 -3.74 0.48 -1.65
CA GLU A 14 -4.62 -0.48 -0.98
C GLU A 14 -4.61 -1.85 -1.69
N LEU A 15 -4.59 -1.86 -3.03
CA LEU A 15 -4.36 -3.07 -3.81
C LEU A 15 -3.01 -3.69 -3.45
N ALA A 16 -1.96 -2.89 -3.39
CA ALA A 16 -0.62 -3.37 -3.05
C ALA A 16 -0.58 -4.01 -1.65
N ALA A 17 -1.17 -3.35 -0.65
CA ALA A 17 -1.26 -3.93 0.69
C ALA A 17 -2.11 -5.22 0.71
N GLY A 18 -3.19 -5.27 -0.08
CA GLY A 18 -4.00 -6.48 -0.26
C GLY A 18 -3.22 -7.66 -0.87
N VAL A 19 -2.31 -7.39 -1.81
CA VAL A 19 -1.38 -8.39 -2.37
C VAL A 19 -0.39 -8.84 -1.31
N MET A 20 0.24 -7.91 -0.59
CA MET A 20 1.24 -8.22 0.44
C MET A 20 0.66 -9.08 1.58
N ARG A 21 -0.58 -8.82 2.01
CA ARG A 21 -1.26 -9.67 3.01
C ARG A 21 -1.50 -11.11 2.58
N GLN A 22 -1.48 -11.39 1.28
CA GLN A 22 -1.67 -12.74 0.72
C GLN A 22 -0.35 -13.45 0.45
N MET A 23 0.77 -12.74 0.50
CA MET A 23 2.08 -13.37 0.33
C MET A 23 2.33 -14.30 1.51
N PRO A 24 2.88 -15.50 1.27
CA PRO A 24 3.32 -16.35 2.37
C PRO A 24 4.33 -15.56 3.20
N GLY A 25 4.20 -15.62 4.52
CA GLY A 25 5.18 -14.99 5.41
C GLY A 25 6.58 -15.46 5.07
N VAL A 26 7.56 -14.56 5.12
CA VAL A 26 8.96 -14.95 5.02
C VAL A 26 9.28 -15.76 6.27
N MET A 27 9.21 -17.09 6.15
CA MET A 27 9.56 -17.98 7.25
C MET A 27 11.08 -17.89 7.48
N PRO A 28 11.55 -17.69 8.72
CA PRO A 28 12.97 -17.76 9.02
C PRO A 28 13.58 -19.06 8.47
N GLN A 29 14.81 -18.96 7.95
CA GLN A 29 15.60 -20.12 7.53
C GLN A 29 15.72 -21.08 8.73
N GLY A 30 14.99 -22.21 8.73
CA GLY A 30 14.94 -23.14 9.86
C GLY A 30 13.56 -23.68 10.23
N PHE A 31 12.46 -23.07 9.75
CA PHE A 31 11.13 -23.71 9.80
C PHE A 31 11.01 -24.79 8.71
N PHE A 32 11.77 -25.86 8.87
CA PHE A 32 11.58 -27.10 8.13
C PHE A 32 10.91 -28.10 9.07
N ASN A 33 9.79 -28.67 8.64
CA ASN A 33 9.17 -29.75 9.38
C ASN A 33 9.91 -31.05 9.04
N ALA A 34 10.63 -31.62 10.01
CA ALA A 34 11.38 -32.88 9.83
C ALA A 34 10.48 -34.13 9.82
N TRP A 35 9.17 -33.95 10.06
CA TRP A 35 8.21 -35.02 9.90
C TRP A 35 8.07 -35.41 8.43
N PRO A 36 7.92 -36.72 8.12
CA PRO A 36 7.57 -37.15 6.78
C PRO A 36 6.30 -36.46 6.32
N GLU A 37 6.23 -36.12 5.04
CA GLU A 37 4.99 -35.61 4.45
C GLU A 37 3.92 -36.72 4.56
N TYR A 38 2.89 -36.47 5.38
CA TYR A 38 1.81 -37.44 5.56
C TYR A 38 1.02 -37.52 4.25
N PHE A 39 1.09 -38.67 3.57
CA PHE A 39 0.31 -38.90 2.35
C PHE A 39 -1.15 -39.12 2.71
N HIS A 40 -1.98 -38.11 2.49
CA HIS A 40 -3.42 -38.25 2.61
C HIS A 40 -3.98 -39.04 1.42
N SER A 41 -4.54 -40.22 1.70
CA SER A 41 -5.30 -41.01 0.74
C SER A 41 -6.65 -40.36 0.45
N PHE A 42 -7.38 -40.89 -0.55
CA PHE A 42 -8.75 -40.45 -0.82
C PHE A 42 -9.67 -40.68 0.39
N ALA A 43 -9.52 -41.80 1.10
CA ALA A 43 -10.33 -42.15 2.27
C ALA A 43 -10.21 -41.11 3.39
N ASP A 44 -9.03 -40.51 3.57
CA ASP A 44 -8.78 -39.49 4.59
C ASP A 44 -9.50 -38.16 4.31
N LYS A 45 -9.93 -37.94 3.07
CA LYS A 45 -10.64 -36.73 2.62
C LYS A 45 -12.16 -36.91 2.60
N VAL A 46 -12.66 -38.13 2.73
CA VAL A 46 -14.10 -38.41 2.74
C VAL A 46 -14.73 -37.77 3.97
N GLY A 47 -15.75 -36.93 3.75
CA GLY A 47 -16.46 -36.22 4.83
C GLY A 47 -15.82 -34.90 5.28
N GLN A 48 -14.69 -34.48 4.70
CA GLN A 48 -14.15 -33.14 4.95
C GLN A 48 -14.98 -32.08 4.22
N GLU A 49 -15.28 -30.97 4.90
CA GLU A 49 -15.91 -29.82 4.27
C GLU A 49 -14.94 -29.11 3.31
N PRO A 50 -15.38 -28.69 2.11
CA PRO A 50 -14.52 -27.96 1.18
C PRO A 50 -14.04 -26.64 1.81
N GLN A 51 -12.74 -26.52 2.06
CA GLN A 51 -12.15 -25.23 2.41
C GLN A 51 -11.98 -24.37 1.16
N MET A 52 -12.78 -23.31 1.05
CA MET A 52 -12.59 -22.28 0.03
C MET A 52 -11.24 -21.59 0.22
N ARG A 53 -10.31 -21.82 -0.71
CA ARG A 53 -9.06 -21.07 -0.76
C ARG A 53 -9.35 -19.65 -1.22
N ARG A 54 -8.71 -18.67 -0.58
CA ARG A 54 -8.71 -17.30 -1.09
C ARG A 54 -8.06 -17.30 -2.47
N PRO A 55 -8.65 -16.64 -3.48
CA PRO A 55 -8.04 -16.51 -4.80
C PRO A 55 -6.71 -15.79 -4.65
N ARG A 56 -5.66 -16.33 -5.27
CA ARG A 56 -4.33 -15.69 -5.30
C ARG A 56 -4.36 -14.43 -6.16
N PRO A 57 -3.51 -13.44 -5.89
CA PRO A 57 -3.41 -12.26 -6.74
C PRO A 57 -2.92 -12.67 -8.14
N SER A 58 -3.50 -12.06 -9.17
CA SER A 58 -3.05 -12.23 -10.56
C SER A 58 -1.64 -11.66 -10.77
N PRO A 59 -0.87 -12.14 -11.77
CA PRO A 59 0.45 -11.60 -12.08
C PRO A 59 0.43 -10.08 -12.28
N ARG A 60 -0.61 -9.55 -12.94
CA ARG A 60 -0.81 -8.12 -13.12
C ARG A 60 -0.95 -7.38 -11.79
N GLN A 61 -1.71 -7.91 -10.83
CA GLN A 61 -1.86 -7.30 -9.50
C GLN A 61 -0.53 -7.29 -8.74
N ILE A 62 0.28 -8.35 -8.87
CA ILE A 62 1.61 -8.42 -8.25
C ILE A 62 2.52 -7.32 -8.82
N THR A 63 2.63 -7.22 -10.15
CA THR A 63 3.43 -6.16 -10.79
C THR A 63 2.94 -4.77 -10.40
N GLN A 64 1.62 -4.56 -10.35
CA GLN A 64 1.03 -3.29 -9.92
C GLN A 64 1.29 -2.97 -8.45
N ALA A 65 1.35 -3.99 -7.58
CA ALA A 65 1.69 -3.85 -6.18
C ALA A 65 3.17 -3.48 -5.98
N GLU A 66 4.07 -4.18 -6.68
CA GLU A 66 5.51 -3.90 -6.68
C GLU A 66 5.79 -2.47 -7.14
N GLU A 67 5.17 -2.04 -8.24
CA GLU A 67 5.24 -0.66 -8.74
C GLU A 67 4.80 0.35 -7.65
N ALA A 68 3.66 0.10 -7.00
CA ALA A 68 3.10 1.00 -6.01
C ALA A 68 3.94 1.12 -4.74
N MET A 69 4.54 0.02 -4.29
CA MET A 69 5.45 0.02 -3.14
C MET A 69 6.67 0.90 -3.40
N LEU A 70 7.18 0.94 -4.64
CA LEU A 70 8.30 1.81 -5.00
C LEU A 70 7.96 3.29 -4.86
N TRP A 71 6.68 3.70 -4.92
CA TRP A 71 6.29 5.11 -4.76
C TRP A 71 6.55 5.64 -3.35
N LEU A 72 6.54 4.77 -2.33
CA LEU A 72 6.79 5.15 -0.95
C LEU A 72 8.20 5.73 -0.74
N ARG A 73 9.16 5.38 -1.61
CA ARG A 73 10.54 5.91 -1.58
C ARG A 73 10.62 7.42 -1.85
N TRP A 74 9.56 8.00 -2.38
CA TRP A 74 9.50 9.43 -2.67
C TRP A 74 9.09 10.28 -1.47
N LEU A 75 8.67 9.62 -0.39
CA LEU A 75 8.24 10.23 0.85
C LEU A 75 9.38 10.15 1.88
N GLU A 76 9.32 11.02 2.89
CA GLU A 76 10.14 10.86 4.08
C GLU A 76 9.82 9.50 4.75
N PRO A 77 10.81 8.82 5.37
CA PRO A 77 10.63 7.47 5.87
C PRO A 77 9.49 7.28 6.88
N GLU A 78 9.19 8.29 7.70
CA GLU A 78 8.04 8.25 8.61
C GLU A 78 6.71 8.40 7.88
N ASP A 79 6.63 9.32 6.92
CA ASP A 79 5.42 9.56 6.12
C ASP A 79 5.11 8.36 5.24
N GLY A 80 6.14 7.72 4.66
CA GLY A 80 5.99 6.46 3.91
C GLY A 80 5.45 5.34 4.78
N ARG A 81 5.97 5.17 6.00
CA ARG A 81 5.45 4.19 6.97
C ARG A 81 4.00 4.49 7.38
N LEU A 82 3.66 5.75 7.60
CA LEU A 82 2.30 6.17 7.96
C LEU A 82 1.31 5.91 6.82
N VAL A 83 1.69 6.27 5.58
CA VAL A 83 0.88 6.03 4.39
C VAL A 83 0.67 4.53 4.17
N TRP A 84 1.72 3.73 4.31
CA TRP A 84 1.63 2.28 4.20
C TRP A 84 0.73 1.66 5.27
N ALA A 85 0.91 2.04 6.55
CA ALA A 85 0.06 1.54 7.64
C ALA A 85 -1.43 1.82 7.35
N ARG A 86 -1.73 3.00 6.81
CA ARG A 86 -3.11 3.34 6.43
C ARG A 86 -3.62 2.51 5.25
N ALA A 87 -2.80 2.28 4.23
CA ALA A 87 -3.13 1.43 3.07
C ALA A 87 -3.30 -0.05 3.46
N ASP A 88 -2.54 -0.52 4.46
CA ASP A 88 -2.67 -1.85 5.04
C ASP A 88 -3.93 -2.02 5.91
N GLY A 89 -4.79 -1.00 5.98
CA GLY A 89 -6.08 -1.08 6.67
C GLY A 89 -5.97 -0.86 8.18
N MET A 90 -4.83 -0.39 8.68
CA MET A 90 -4.71 0.00 10.08
C MET A 90 -5.63 1.20 10.38
N ALA A 91 -6.41 1.10 11.46
CA ALA A 91 -7.29 2.18 11.90
C ALA A 91 -6.49 3.41 12.38
N TRP A 92 -7.11 4.60 12.38
CA TRP A 92 -6.43 5.83 12.78
C TRP A 92 -5.91 5.82 14.21
N LYS A 93 -6.63 5.22 15.17
CA LYS A 93 -6.24 5.19 16.58
C LYS A 93 -4.87 4.52 16.79
N PRO A 94 -4.63 3.27 16.33
CA PRO A 94 -3.30 2.65 16.45
C PRO A 94 -2.22 3.40 15.67
N ILE A 95 -2.52 3.96 14.49
CA ILE A 95 -1.57 4.83 13.76
C ILE A 95 -1.17 6.04 14.64
N CYS A 96 -2.14 6.75 15.22
CA CYS A 96 -1.85 7.91 16.05
C CYS A 96 -0.95 7.55 17.24
N TRP A 97 -1.20 6.39 17.87
CA TRP A 97 -0.37 5.89 18.98
C TRP A 97 1.03 5.52 18.54
N GLN A 98 1.17 4.78 17.44
CA GLN A 98 2.47 4.33 16.92
C GLN A 98 3.38 5.51 16.51
N PHE A 99 2.80 6.56 15.92
CA PHE A 99 3.55 7.71 15.40
C PHE A 99 3.58 8.90 16.37
N GLY A 100 2.91 8.84 17.52
CA GLY A 100 2.85 9.94 18.49
C GLY A 100 2.16 11.20 17.94
N LEU A 101 1.18 11.02 17.05
CA LEU A 101 0.50 12.11 16.35
C LEU A 101 -0.96 12.27 16.81
N SER A 102 -1.46 13.50 16.74
CA SER A 102 -2.90 13.73 16.77
C SER A 102 -3.55 13.19 15.50
N ARG A 103 -4.85 12.89 15.58
CA ARG A 103 -5.61 12.41 14.41
C ARG A 103 -5.57 13.38 13.23
N THR A 104 -5.65 14.68 13.50
CA THR A 104 -5.60 15.73 12.48
C THR A 104 -4.22 15.79 11.81
N ALA A 105 -3.15 15.70 12.60
CA ALA A 105 -1.78 15.68 12.07
C ALA A 105 -1.51 14.43 11.23
N ALA A 106 -1.91 13.24 11.70
CA ALA A 106 -1.77 11.99 10.96
C ALA A 106 -2.55 12.01 9.64
N THR A 107 -3.79 12.51 9.66
CA THR A 107 -4.62 12.66 8.45
C THR A 107 -3.96 13.60 7.44
N LYS A 108 -3.42 14.73 7.88
CA LYS A 108 -2.73 15.69 7.01
C LYS A 108 -1.46 15.11 6.40
N ARG A 109 -0.62 14.42 7.19
CA ARG A 109 0.59 13.73 6.68
C ARG A 109 0.25 12.65 5.65
N TRP A 110 -0.81 11.88 5.90
CA TRP A 110 -1.32 10.89 4.95
C TRP A 110 -1.77 11.53 3.62
N GLN A 111 -2.60 12.58 3.69
CA GLN A 111 -3.05 13.33 2.50
C GLN A 111 -1.88 13.93 1.74
N TYR A 112 -0.89 14.49 2.44
CA TYR A 112 0.31 15.03 1.86
C TYR A 112 1.12 13.96 1.13
N GLY A 113 1.31 12.78 1.72
CA GLY A 113 1.99 11.66 1.08
C GLY A 113 1.32 11.22 -0.22
N LEU A 114 -0.01 11.07 -0.23
CA LEU A 114 -0.77 10.77 -1.45
C LEU A 114 -0.61 11.87 -2.51
N ALA A 115 -0.64 13.13 -2.09
CA ALA A 115 -0.47 14.26 -3.00
C ALA A 115 0.92 14.30 -3.65
N VAL A 116 1.99 14.07 -2.88
CA VAL A 116 3.37 14.01 -3.39
C VAL A 116 3.53 12.88 -4.42
N ILE A 117 3.00 11.69 -4.12
CA ILE A 117 3.03 10.55 -5.05
C ILE A 117 2.28 10.89 -6.34
N THR A 118 1.09 11.50 -6.22
CA THR A 118 0.27 11.91 -7.37
C THR A 118 1.01 12.90 -8.27
N TRP A 119 1.68 13.90 -7.69
CA TRP A 119 2.49 14.85 -8.46
C TRP A 119 3.63 14.16 -9.22
N ARG A 120 4.35 13.26 -8.55
CA ARG A 120 5.48 12.53 -9.16
C ARG A 120 5.05 11.60 -10.28
N LEU A 121 3.93 10.91 -10.12
CA LEU A 121 3.35 10.10 -11.20
C LEU A 121 2.90 10.93 -12.40
N ASN A 122 2.51 12.19 -12.17
CA ASN A 122 2.21 13.16 -13.21
C ASN A 122 3.44 13.94 -13.70
N GLY A 123 4.66 13.50 -13.39
CA GLY A 123 5.91 14.07 -13.89
C GLY A 123 6.36 15.36 -13.20
N ARG A 124 5.85 15.67 -12.01
CA ARG A 124 6.18 16.89 -11.24
C ARG A 124 6.81 16.57 -9.89
N VAL A 125 7.60 17.49 -9.37
CA VAL A 125 8.12 17.42 -8.00
C VAL A 125 7.58 18.63 -7.22
N PRO A 126 6.89 18.42 -6.09
CA PRO A 126 6.46 19.52 -5.24
C PRO A 126 7.67 20.36 -4.79
N SER A 127 7.59 21.68 -4.98
CA SER A 127 8.65 22.58 -4.52
C SER A 127 8.70 22.58 -2.98
N PRO A 128 9.89 22.48 -2.35
CA PRO A 128 10.03 22.54 -0.89
C PRO A 128 9.51 23.84 -0.26
N ARG A 129 9.39 24.91 -1.05
CA ARG A 129 8.90 26.22 -0.59
C ARG A 129 7.37 26.28 -0.46
N ARG A 130 6.65 25.28 -0.99
CA ARG A 130 5.19 25.24 -0.93
C ARG A 130 4.73 24.59 0.38
N SER A 131 3.64 25.09 0.94
CA SER A 131 3.03 24.48 2.12
C SER A 131 2.45 23.11 1.77
N GLN A 132 2.42 22.20 2.75
CA GLN A 132 1.78 20.88 2.58
C GLN A 132 0.32 21.02 2.12
N GLN A 133 -0.39 22.02 2.65
CA GLN A 133 -1.79 22.29 2.29
C GLN A 133 -1.95 22.61 0.80
N PHE A 134 -1.06 23.47 0.26
CA PHE A 134 -1.06 23.80 -1.15
C PHE A 134 -0.86 22.55 -2.02
N VAL A 135 0.08 21.67 -1.63
CA VAL A 135 0.35 20.43 -2.38
C VAL A 135 -0.86 19.51 -2.37
N ILE A 136 -1.55 19.37 -1.22
CA ILE A 136 -2.77 18.57 -1.07
C ILE A 136 -3.89 19.12 -1.96
N GLU A 137 -4.19 20.41 -1.86
CA GLU A 137 -5.31 21.05 -2.59
C GLU A 137 -5.13 21.01 -4.10
N ASN A 138 -3.87 21.05 -4.57
CA ASN A 138 -3.55 21.07 -5.99
C ASN A 138 -3.25 19.68 -6.56
N ALA A 139 -3.27 18.62 -5.76
CA ALA A 139 -2.92 17.26 -6.20
C ALA A 139 -3.75 16.74 -7.38
N ASN A 140 -5.04 17.06 -7.41
CA ASN A 140 -5.97 16.60 -8.46
C ASN A 140 -6.26 17.65 -9.54
N ARG A 141 -5.91 18.92 -9.32
CA ARG A 141 -6.21 20.03 -10.25
C ARG A 141 -5.12 20.27 -11.29
N LEU A 142 -4.28 19.27 -11.53
CA LEU A 142 -3.05 19.40 -12.31
C LEU A 142 -3.31 19.41 -13.81
N SER A 143 -3.92 20.47 -14.34
CA SER A 143 -3.82 20.71 -15.79
C SER A 143 -2.34 20.91 -16.17
N ARG A 144 -1.93 20.37 -17.32
CA ARG A 144 -0.54 20.45 -17.85
C ARG A 144 0.01 21.87 -18.01
N LYS A 145 -0.80 22.92 -17.80
CA LYS A 145 -0.48 24.33 -18.08
C LYS A 145 0.42 25.05 -17.07
N ILE A 146 0.74 24.47 -15.90
CA ILE A 146 1.61 25.10 -14.88
C ILE A 146 3.06 24.60 -15.00
N VAL A 147 3.55 24.46 -16.23
CA VAL A 147 4.98 24.31 -16.52
C VAL A 147 5.31 25.27 -17.64
N LEU A 148 5.61 26.51 -17.25
CA LEU A 148 6.68 27.37 -17.76
C LEU A 148 7.12 28.26 -16.59
#